data_AF-A0A8E6ETX9-F1
#
_entry.id   AF-A0A8E6ETX9-F1
#
_cell.length_a   1.000
_cell.length_b   1.000
_cell.length_c   1.000
_cell.angle_alpha   90.00
_cell.angle_beta   90.00
_cell.angle_gamma   90.00
#
_symmetry.space_group_name_H-M   'P 1'
#
loop_
_entity.id
_entity.type
_entity.pdbx_description
1 polymer ?
#
loop_
_entity_poly.entity_id
_entity_poly.type
_entity_poly.pdbx_seq_one_letter_code
_entity_poly.pdbx_strand_id
1 'polypeptide(L)'
;MFYQTEDKAQGWRAMVTFKDGRSEALLLLGQSSTRIRSGYITAFNEVLDDEERMLAETISLQQWEGAADAGRWKHKTSLKVPVEKMATAAA
;
A
#
# COMPACT_ATOMS: atom_id res chain seq x y z
N MET A 1 29.43 -17.47 -13.39
CA MET A 1 28.10 -17.58 -12.77
C MET A 1 27.78 -16.21 -12.18
N PHE A 2 26.93 -15.42 -12.82
CA PHE A 2 26.49 -14.13 -12.25
C PHE A 2 25.39 -14.44 -11.25
N TYR A 3 25.71 -14.36 -9.96
CA TYR A 3 24.68 -14.36 -8.93
C TYR A 3 24.04 -12.98 -8.98
N GLN A 4 22.88 -12.85 -9.63
CA GLN A 4 21.97 -11.76 -9.30
C GLN A 4 21.60 -11.96 -7.84
N THR A 5 22.22 -11.20 -6.94
CA THR A 5 21.67 -10.98 -5.62
C THR A 5 20.40 -10.18 -5.86
N GLU A 6 19.27 -10.88 -6.04
CA GLU A 6 17.97 -10.23 -5.98
C GLU A 6 17.94 -9.44 -4.67
N ASP A 7 17.57 -8.16 -4.77
CA ASP A 7 17.13 -7.41 -3.60
C ASP A 7 16.11 -8.29 -2.86
N LYS A 8 16.25 -8.42 -1.54
CA LYS A 8 15.41 -9.28 -0.69
C LYS A 8 13.98 -9.35 -1.21
N ALA A 9 13.43 -10.56 -1.30
CA ALA A 9 12.08 -10.81 -1.80
C ALA A 9 11.09 -9.72 -1.33
N GLN A 10 10.38 -9.11 -2.29
CA GLN A 10 9.45 -8.01 -2.04
C GLN A 10 8.12 -8.54 -1.46
N GLY A 11 8.21 -9.22 -0.32
CA GLY A 11 7.12 -9.94 0.30
C GLY A 11 6.19 -9.06 1.13
N TRP A 12 6.23 -7.74 1.01
CA TRP A 12 5.34 -6.82 1.72
C TRP A 12 4.67 -5.86 0.77
N ARG A 13 3.37 -5.57 0.98
CA ARG A 13 2.63 -4.59 0.18
C ARG A 13 1.66 -3.74 1.00
N ALA A 14 1.35 -2.55 0.51
CA ALA A 14 0.21 -1.75 0.95
C ALA A 14 -0.88 -1.75 -0.13
N MET A 15 -2.10 -2.10 0.25
CA MET A 15 -3.28 -2.08 -0.62
C MET A 15 -4.31 -1.11 -0.04
N VAL A 16 -4.87 -0.22 -0.86
CA VAL A 16 -6.03 0.60 -0.49
C VAL A 16 -7.31 -0.09 -0.95
N THR A 17 -8.36 -0.02 -0.13
CA THR A 17 -9.75 -0.33 -0.52
C THR A 17 -10.55 0.96 -0.56
N PHE A 18 -11.49 1.05 -1.49
CA PHE A 18 -12.35 2.22 -1.64
C PHE A 18 -13.74 1.97 -1.04
N LYS A 19 -14.47 3.06 -0.78
CA LYS A 19 -15.83 3.04 -0.18
C LYS A 19 -16.87 2.22 -0.96
N ASP A 20 -16.61 1.89 -2.22
CA ASP A 20 -17.47 1.02 -3.01
C ASP A 20 -17.38 -0.47 -2.59
N GLY A 21 -16.39 -0.81 -1.76
CA GLY A 21 -16.12 -2.15 -1.24
C GLY A 21 -15.70 -3.17 -2.30
N ARG A 22 -15.51 -2.76 -3.56
CA ARG A 22 -15.23 -3.65 -4.71
C ARG A 22 -13.89 -3.33 -5.35
N SER A 23 -13.47 -2.09 -5.28
CA SER A 23 -12.24 -1.62 -5.89
C SER A 23 -11.11 -1.63 -4.86
N GLU A 24 -9.94 -2.08 -5.30
CA GLU A 24 -8.69 -2.00 -4.54
C GLU A 24 -7.54 -1.57 -5.45
N ALA A 25 -6.55 -0.88 -4.88
CA ALA A 25 -5.36 -0.47 -5.60
C ALA A 25 -4.09 -0.80 -4.80
N LEU A 26 -3.04 -1.19 -5.52
CA LEU A 26 -1.71 -1.40 -4.95
C LEU A 26 -1.01 -0.04 -4.82
N LEU A 27 -0.68 0.35 -3.60
CA LEU A 27 0.07 1.58 -3.35
C LEU A 27 1.59 1.35 -3.46
N LEU A 28 2.07 0.32 -2.75
CA LEU A 28 3.51 0.11 -2.60
C LEU A 28 3.83 -1.37 -2.38
N LEU A 29 4.91 -1.83 -3.00
CA LEU A 29 5.51 -3.16 -2.82
C LEU A 29 6.94 -2.98 -2.27
N GLY A 30 7.36 -3.85 -1.34
CA GLY A 30 8.59 -3.65 -0.55
C GLY A 30 9.14 -4.92 0.09
N GLN A 31 10.43 -4.92 0.47
CA GLN A 31 11.07 -6.06 1.14
C GLN A 31 10.72 -6.20 2.64
N SER A 32 10.16 -5.16 3.26
CA SER A 32 9.91 -5.16 4.71
C SER A 32 8.73 -4.28 5.09
N SER A 33 8.12 -4.60 6.23
CA SER A 33 7.04 -3.78 6.79
C SER A 33 7.48 -2.34 7.09
N THR A 34 8.75 -2.13 7.48
CA THR A 34 9.33 -0.80 7.70
C THR A 34 9.39 0.00 6.41
N ARG A 35 9.81 -0.63 5.29
CA ARG A 35 9.88 0.05 3.98
C ARG A 35 8.49 0.47 3.49
N ILE A 36 7.48 -0.37 3.71
CA ILE A 36 6.10 -0.01 3.38
C ILE A 36 5.64 1.18 4.24
N ARG A 37 5.84 1.11 5.57
CA ARG A 37 5.42 2.19 6.48
C ARG A 37 6.12 3.53 6.20
N SER A 38 7.36 3.52 5.73
CA SER A 38 8.07 4.76 5.37
C SER A 38 7.61 5.37 4.04
N GLY A 39 7.06 4.57 3.12
CA GLY A 39 6.77 5.03 1.75
C GLY A 39 5.29 5.12 1.38
N TYR A 40 4.39 4.45 2.12
CA TYR A 40 3.01 4.30 1.67
C TYR A 40 2.24 5.63 1.60
N ILE A 41 2.62 6.65 2.39
CA ILE A 41 1.98 7.97 2.35
C ILE A 41 2.35 8.70 1.06
N THR A 42 3.63 8.68 0.67
CA THR A 42 4.08 9.25 -0.60
C THR A 42 3.41 8.52 -1.77
N ALA A 43 3.43 7.19 -1.75
CA ALA A 43 2.76 6.39 -2.78
C ALA A 43 1.25 6.66 -2.85
N PHE A 44 0.59 6.87 -1.71
CA PHE A 44 -0.83 7.23 -1.68
C PHE A 44 -1.13 8.55 -2.43
N ASN A 45 -0.24 9.54 -2.32
CA ASN A 45 -0.41 10.83 -2.99
C ASN A 45 0.03 10.82 -4.47
N GLU A 46 0.94 9.91 -4.85
CA GLU A 46 1.48 9.83 -6.21
C GLU A 46 0.69 8.87 -7.11
N VAL A 47 0.17 7.77 -6.55
CA VAL A 47 -0.51 6.71 -7.31
C VAL A 47 -2.00 7.02 -7.49
N LEU A 48 -2.65 7.57 -6.47
CA LEU A 48 -4.09 7.84 -6.50
C LEU A 48 -4.35 9.29 -6.90
N ASP A 49 -5.34 9.51 -7.75
CA ASP A 49 -5.85 10.86 -8.03
C ASP A 49 -6.69 11.43 -6.87
N ASP A 50 -7.08 12.70 -6.99
CA ASP A 50 -7.79 13.42 -5.93
C ASP A 50 -9.15 12.75 -5.60
N GLU A 51 -9.84 12.20 -6.59
CA GLU A 51 -11.13 11.53 -6.42
C GLU A 51 -10.96 10.19 -5.70
N GLU A 52 -9.98 9.39 -6.12
CA GLU A 52 -9.62 8.12 -5.51
C GLU A 52 -9.18 8.30 -4.05
N ARG A 53 -8.40 9.36 -3.75
CA ARG A 53 -7.98 9.67 -2.37
C ARG A 53 -9.18 10.01 -1.47
N MET A 54 -10.20 10.70 -1.99
CA MET A 54 -11.45 10.97 -1.25
C MET A 54 -12.30 9.71 -1.02
N LEU A 55 -12.17 8.72 -1.90
CA LEU A 55 -12.89 7.45 -1.82
C LEU A 55 -12.13 6.37 -1.03
N ALA A 56 -10.87 6.60 -0.67
CA ALA A 56 -10.07 5.68 0.13
C ALA A 56 -10.73 5.42 1.50
N GLU A 57 -10.93 4.15 1.84
CA GLU A 57 -11.58 3.72 3.08
C GLU A 57 -10.57 3.09 4.06
N THR A 58 -9.78 2.13 3.59
CA THR A 58 -8.80 1.43 4.42
C THR A 58 -7.53 1.16 3.63
N ILE A 59 -6.37 1.28 4.29
CA ILE A 59 -5.10 0.80 3.72
C ILE A 59 -4.65 -0.42 4.52
N SER A 60 -4.50 -1.56 3.87
CA SER A 60 -4.02 -2.80 4.48
C SER A 60 -2.54 -3.03 4.19
N LEU A 61 -1.77 -3.31 5.24
CA LEU A 61 -0.43 -3.86 5.15
C LEU A 61 -0.54 -5.38 5.03
N GLN A 62 0.00 -5.93 3.95
CA GLN A 62 -0.05 -7.36 3.68
C GLN A 62 1.36 -7.93 3.52
N GLN A 63 1.53 -9.20 3.89
CA GLN A 63 2.78 -9.95 3.70
C GLN A 63 2.51 -11.20 2.87
N TRP A 64 3.39 -11.51 1.94
CA TRP A 64 3.40 -12.79 1.24
C TRP A 64 3.82 -13.89 2.21
N GLU A 65 2.99 -14.92 2.32
CA GLU A 65 3.29 -16.12 3.10
C GLU A 65 3.20 -17.36 2.23
N GLY A 66 4.21 -18.24 2.33
CA GLY A 66 4.31 -19.47 1.55
C GLY A 66 5.49 -19.44 0.57
N ALA A 67 5.48 -20.41 -0.35
CA ALA A 67 6.47 -20.47 -1.42
C ALA A 67 6.35 -19.26 -2.38
N ALA A 68 7.40 -18.98 -3.15
CA ALA A 68 7.41 -17.84 -4.06
C ALA A 68 6.33 -17.94 -5.16
N ASP A 69 5.99 -19.16 -5.58
CA ASP A 69 5.05 -19.49 -6.65
C ASP A 69 3.66 -19.91 -6.15
N ALA A 70 3.55 -20.35 -4.90
CA ALA A 70 2.31 -20.92 -4.33
C ALA A 70 1.86 -20.26 -3.01
N GLY A 71 2.42 -19.10 -2.67
CA GLY A 71 2.04 -18.34 -1.49
C GLY A 71 0.76 -17.53 -1.66
N ARG A 72 0.44 -16.73 -0.64
CA ARG A 72 -0.69 -15.81 -0.65
C ARG A 72 -0.38 -14.56 0.16
N TRP A 73 -0.97 -13.44 -0.26
CA TRP A 73 -0.95 -12.22 0.53
C TRP A 73 -1.84 -12.34 1.75
N LYS A 74 -1.30 -12.06 2.93
CA LYS A 74 -1.99 -12.07 4.21
C LYS A 74 -2.03 -10.69 4.82
N HIS A 75 -3.23 -10.25 5.21
CA HIS A 75 -3.41 -9.05 6.01
C HIS A 75 -2.64 -9.17 7.33
N LYS A 76 -1.85 -8.15 7.66
CA LYS A 76 -1.10 -8.06 8.91
C LYS A 76 -1.66 -6.97 9.82
N THR A 77 -1.95 -5.80 9.27
CA THR A 77 -2.53 -4.68 10.02
C THR A 77 -3.08 -3.63 9.04
N SER A 78 -3.90 -2.72 9.54
CA SER A 78 -4.36 -1.54 8.79
C SER A 78 -3.46 -0.34 9.09
N LEU A 79 -3.09 0.38 8.04
CA LEU A 79 -2.34 1.63 8.11
C LEU A 79 -3.32 2.81 8.14
N LYS A 80 -2.86 3.94 8.70
CA LYS A 80 -3.65 5.17 8.73
C LYS A 80 -3.82 5.70 7.32
N VAL A 81 -5.08 5.90 6.90
CA VAL A 81 -5.40 6.61 5.66
C VAL A 81 -4.98 8.08 5.81
N PRO A 82 -4.12 8.62 4.93
CA PRO A 82 -3.79 10.03 4.95
C PRO A 82 -5.07 10.85 4.72
N VAL A 83 -5.40 11.71 5.69
CA VAL A 83 -6.51 12.65 5.52
C VAL A 83 -5.91 13.88 4.88
N GLU A 84 -6.31 14.19 3.66
CA GLU A 84 -6.05 15.53 3.15
C GLU A 84 -6.77 16.51 4.08
N LYS A 85 -6.01 17.40 4.73
CA LYS A 85 -6.64 18.56 5.35
C LYS A 85 -7.29 19.30 4.19
N MET A 86 -8.61 19.19 4.05
CA MET A 86 -9.37 20.19 3.31
C MET A 86 -8.88 21.53 3.83
N ALA A 87 -8.15 22.27 3.00
CA ALA A 87 -7.95 23.67 3.25
C ALA A 87 -9.35 24.25 3.31
N THR A 88 -9.83 24.56 4.51
CA THR A 88 -11.05 25.35 4.67
C THR A 88 -10.80 26.63 3.89
N ALA A 89 -11.39 26.72 2.70
CA ALA A 89 -11.53 27.98 1.99
C ALA A 89 -12.44 28.85 2.87
N ALA A 90 -11.81 29.62 3.75
CA ALA A 90 -12.44 30.66 4.53
C ALA A 90 -12.21 32.00 3.81
N ALA A 91 -13.30 32.78 3.75
CA ALA A 91 -13.47 34.16 3.27
C ALA A 91 -13.88 34.31 1.79
#